data_AF-A0A0N4YRU7-F1
#
_entry.id   AF-A0A0N4YRU7-F1
#
_cell.length_a   1.000
_cell.length_b   1.000
_cell.length_c   1.000
_cell.angle_alpha   90.00
_cell.angle_beta   90.00
_cell.angle_gamma   90.00
#
_symmetry.space_group_name_H-M   'P 1'
#
loop_
_entity.id
_entity.type
_entity.pdbx_description
1 polymer ?
#
loop_
_entity_poly.entity_id
_entity_poly.type
_entity_poly.pdbx_seq_one_letter_code
_entity_poly.pdbx_strand_id
1 'polypeptide(L)'
;MINYRRSELAKGAIAKNNGALLPSAANMRKIVYDCALEGEAMAYAQQCTNAGSNQFGITENFERVSATDPVKAIAVATRTWWKQVRLQPGIGVKMVTFRDKHMSSPIRFFTLMGWADVQRMGCGVYNCGNLFNVVCRYDPR
;
A
#
# COMPACT_ATOMS: atom_id res chain seq x y z
N MET A 1 5.80 8.91 -4.99
CA MET A 1 4.34 8.64 -5.15
C MET A 1 3.59 8.49 -3.83
N ILE A 2 4.12 7.76 -2.85
CA ILE A 2 3.42 7.48 -1.57
C ILE A 2 3.44 8.68 -0.61
N ASN A 3 4.59 9.33 -0.39
CA ASN A 3 4.66 10.49 0.50
C ASN A 3 3.74 11.66 0.07
N TYR A 4 3.56 11.87 -1.24
CA TYR A 4 2.56 12.83 -1.75
C TYR A 4 1.14 12.45 -1.31
N ARG A 5 0.75 11.19 -1.50
CA ARG A 5 -0.56 10.66 -1.09
C ARG A 5 -0.78 10.74 0.42
N ARG A 6 0.26 10.42 1.22
CA ARG A 6 0.25 10.56 2.69
C ARG A 6 0.09 12.02 3.12
N SER A 7 0.73 12.96 2.42
CA SER A 7 0.53 14.40 2.65
C SER A 7 -0.92 14.81 2.40
N GLU A 8 -1.52 14.39 1.28
CA GLU A 8 -2.93 14.71 1.00
C GLU A 8 -3.90 14.05 2.00
N LEU A 9 -3.60 12.82 2.44
CA LEU A 9 -4.34 12.17 3.53
C LEU A 9 -4.21 12.95 4.84
N ALA A 10 -2.99 13.40 5.19
CA ALA A 10 -2.75 14.15 6.41
C ALA A 10 -3.49 15.49 6.44
N LYS A 11 -3.70 16.13 5.29
CA LYS A 11 -4.50 17.35 5.13
C LYS A 11 -6.02 17.10 5.16
N GLY A 12 -6.47 15.85 5.22
CA GLY A 12 -7.89 15.50 5.14
C GLY A 12 -8.49 15.64 3.73
N ALA A 13 -7.67 15.62 2.67
CA ALA A 13 -8.12 15.83 1.28
C ALA A 13 -8.60 14.54 0.58
N ILE A 14 -8.63 13.41 1.29
CA ILE A 14 -8.94 12.10 0.71
C ILE A 14 -10.36 11.70 1.10
N ALA A 15 -11.28 11.68 0.12
CA ALA A 15 -12.60 11.10 0.33
C ALA A 15 -12.58 9.56 0.42
N LYS A 16 -13.59 8.99 1.06
CA LYS A 16 -13.87 7.55 1.03
C LYS A 16 -14.92 7.21 -0.04
N ASN A 17 -15.36 5.96 -0.07
CA ASN A 17 -16.34 5.44 -1.04
C ASN A 17 -17.69 6.17 -1.06
N ASN A 18 -18.10 6.81 0.03
CA ASN A 18 -19.34 7.58 0.12
C ASN A 18 -19.15 9.09 -0.04
N GLY A 19 -17.97 9.54 -0.48
CA GLY A 19 -17.66 10.96 -0.68
C GLY A 19 -17.25 11.73 0.58
N ALA A 20 -17.44 11.18 1.78
CA ALA A 20 -16.97 11.82 3.01
C ALA A 20 -15.43 11.89 3.05
N LEU A 21 -14.88 13.03 3.51
CA LEU A 21 -13.44 13.18 3.71
C LEU A 21 -12.95 12.41 4.94
N LEU A 22 -11.79 11.78 4.81
CA LEU A 22 -11.05 11.23 5.95
C LEU A 22 -10.49 12.38 6.80
N PRO A 23 -10.37 12.22 8.12
CA PRO A 23 -9.86 13.27 9.00
C PRO A 23 -8.38 13.57 8.71
N SER A 24 -7.94 14.77 9.11
CA SER A 24 -6.53 15.13 9.10
C SER A 24 -5.73 14.26 10.10
N ALA A 25 -4.44 14.11 9.84
CA ALA A 25 -3.54 13.33 10.68
C ALA A 25 -2.53 14.26 11.38
N ALA A 26 -2.44 14.17 12.70
CA ALA A 26 -1.51 14.98 13.50
C ALA A 26 -0.05 14.46 13.46
N ASN A 27 0.15 13.16 13.17
CA ASN A 27 1.44 12.47 13.29
C ASN A 27 1.78 11.60 12.06
N MET A 28 1.36 12.00 10.86
CA MET A 28 1.69 11.27 9.63
C MET A 28 3.20 11.35 9.33
N ARG A 29 3.94 10.26 9.57
CA ARG A 29 5.38 10.23 9.32
C ARG A 29 5.71 10.18 7.82
N LYS A 30 6.76 10.89 7.42
CA LYS A 30 7.32 10.78 6.07
C LYS A 30 8.09 9.47 5.96
N ILE A 31 7.82 8.70 4.91
CA ILE A 31 8.49 7.43 4.67
C ILE A 31 9.85 7.67 4.00
N VAL A 32 10.88 6.97 4.46
CA VAL A 32 12.22 6.86 3.88
C VAL A 32 12.36 5.51 3.19
N TYR A 33 13.11 5.47 2.09
CA TYR A 33 13.33 4.22 1.37
C TYR A 33 14.41 3.37 2.07
N ASP A 34 14.20 2.06 2.16
CA ASP A 34 15.09 1.11 2.83
C ASP A 34 15.47 -0.01 1.85
N CYS A 35 16.77 -0.10 1.55
CA CYS A 35 17.30 -1.06 0.58
C CYS A 35 17.25 -2.51 1.09
N ALA A 36 17.28 -2.74 2.40
CA ALA A 36 17.15 -4.09 2.95
C ALA A 36 15.72 -4.62 2.70
N LEU A 37 14.70 -3.79 2.98
CA LEU A 37 13.31 -4.11 2.65
C LEU A 37 13.08 -4.28 1.15
N GLU A 38 13.80 -3.54 0.30
CA GLU A 38 13.76 -3.71 -1.15
C GLU A 38 14.26 -5.08 -1.59
N GLY A 39 15.46 -5.49 -1.14
CA GLY A 39 16.05 -6.78 -1.52
C GLY A 39 15.15 -7.95 -1.12
N GLU A 40 14.58 -7.85 0.07
CA GLU A 40 13.58 -8.76 0.61
C GLU A 40 12.28 -8.81 -0.21
N ALA A 41 11.73 -7.66 -0.57
CA ALA A 41 10.54 -7.57 -1.42
C ALA A 41 10.81 -8.08 -2.84
N MET A 42 12.01 -7.83 -3.38
CA MET A 42 12.44 -8.31 -4.69
C MET A 42 12.55 -9.83 -4.71
N ALA A 43 13.16 -10.44 -3.69
CA ALA A 43 13.27 -11.89 -3.56
C ALA A 43 11.89 -12.57 -3.55
N TYR A 44 10.88 -11.93 -2.94
CA TYR A 44 9.50 -12.45 -2.98
C TYR A 44 8.82 -12.17 -4.33
N ALA A 45 9.02 -11.00 -4.93
CA ALA A 45 8.48 -10.67 -6.25
C ALA A 45 8.91 -11.67 -7.33
N GLN A 46 10.17 -12.15 -7.26
CA GLN A 46 10.74 -13.17 -8.15
C GLN A 46 10.01 -14.51 -8.12
N GLN A 47 9.31 -14.83 -7.03
CA GLN A 47 8.54 -16.08 -6.92
C GLN A 47 7.27 -16.07 -7.77
N CYS A 48 6.88 -14.90 -8.31
CA CYS A 48 5.75 -14.76 -9.23
C CYS A 48 4.41 -15.30 -8.68
N THR A 49 4.23 -15.22 -7.35
CA THR A 49 3.00 -15.64 -6.67
C THR A 49 1.86 -14.65 -6.93
N ASN A 50 0.62 -15.10 -6.72
CA ASN A 50 -0.58 -14.25 -6.80
C ASN A 50 -1.06 -13.77 -5.42
N ALA A 51 -0.22 -13.92 -4.38
CA ALA A 51 -0.56 -13.65 -2.99
C ALA A 51 0.62 -13.02 -2.25
N GLY A 52 0.31 -12.29 -1.17
CA GLY A 52 1.33 -11.74 -0.28
C GLY A 52 2.01 -12.82 0.54
N SER A 53 3.20 -12.51 1.05
CA SER A 53 3.99 -13.41 1.87
C SER A 53 3.34 -13.61 3.24
N ASN A 54 3.39 -14.84 3.75
CA ASN A 54 2.94 -15.13 5.11
C ASN A 54 3.81 -14.42 6.17
N GLN A 55 5.11 -14.27 5.88
CA GLN A 55 6.09 -13.66 6.80
C GLN A 55 5.77 -12.18 7.08
N PHE A 56 5.40 -11.41 6.05
CA PHE A 56 5.11 -9.99 6.22
C PHE A 56 3.63 -9.73 6.43
N GLY A 57 2.74 -10.62 5.99
CA GLY A 57 1.32 -10.63 6.35
C GLY A 57 0.64 -9.27 6.12
N ILE A 58 0.50 -8.50 7.19
CA ILE A 58 -0.16 -7.19 7.18
C ILE A 58 0.80 -6.03 6.85
N THR A 59 2.12 -6.23 6.84
CA THR A 59 3.12 -5.20 6.51
C THR A 59 3.57 -5.24 5.06
N GLU A 60 2.83 -5.94 4.20
CA GLU A 60 3.11 -6.06 2.77
C GLU A 60 1.89 -5.73 1.91
N ASN A 61 2.14 -4.95 0.85
CA ASN A 61 1.23 -4.84 -0.29
C ASN A 61 1.81 -5.60 -1.47
N PHE A 62 0.95 -6.28 -2.22
CA PHE A 62 1.31 -7.00 -3.43
C PHE A 62 0.28 -6.76 -4.55
N GLU A 63 0.70 -6.90 -5.80
CA GLU A 63 -0.18 -6.81 -6.97
C GLU A 63 0.42 -7.49 -8.20
N ARG A 64 -0.43 -8.14 -9.00
CA ARG A 64 -0.06 -8.62 -10.34
C ARG A 64 -0.59 -7.64 -11.37
N VAL A 65 0.30 -6.95 -12.07
CA VAL A 65 -0.06 -5.86 -12.98
C VAL A 65 0.42 -6.12 -14.40
N SER A 66 -0.44 -5.81 -15.38
CA SER A 66 -0.01 -5.63 -16.76
C SER A 66 0.56 -4.22 -16.92
N ALA A 67 1.78 -4.12 -17.44
CA ALA A 67 2.48 -2.86 -17.69
C ALA A 67 3.56 -3.07 -18.76
N THR A 68 4.08 -1.98 -19.34
CA THR A 68 5.15 -2.07 -20.35
C THR A 68 6.55 -2.15 -19.75
N ASP A 69 6.71 -1.72 -18.50
CA ASP A 69 8.00 -1.61 -17.83
C ASP A 69 7.81 -1.61 -16.29
N PRO A 70 8.89 -1.88 -15.52
CA PRO A 70 8.83 -1.94 -14.06
C PRO A 70 8.35 -0.63 -13.40
N VAL A 71 8.69 0.53 -13.96
CA VAL A 71 8.32 1.84 -13.39
C VAL A 71 6.82 2.08 -13.51
N LYS A 72 6.23 1.73 -14.67
CA LYS A 72 4.77 1.75 -14.83
C LYS A 72 4.09 0.69 -13.97
N ALA A 73 4.67 -0.49 -13.83
CA ALA A 73 4.12 -1.55 -12.98
C ALA A 73 3.95 -1.08 -11.52
N ILE A 74 5.00 -0.52 -10.90
CA ILE A 74 4.90 0.02 -9.53
C ILE A 74 3.93 1.19 -9.42
N ALA A 75 3.85 2.05 -10.45
CA ALA A 75 2.89 3.15 -10.49
C ALA A 75 1.43 2.67 -10.55
N VAL A 76 1.15 1.63 -11.34
CA VAL A 76 -0.17 1.00 -11.42
C VAL A 76 -0.53 0.34 -10.09
N ALA A 77 0.37 -0.48 -9.53
CA ALA A 77 0.15 -1.14 -8.24
C ALA A 77 -0.12 -0.13 -7.12
N THR A 78 0.69 0.93 -7.02
CA THR A 78 0.51 2.02 -6.04
C THR A 78 -0.87 2.70 -6.19
N ARG A 79 -1.35 2.93 -7.41
CA ARG A 79 -2.70 3.47 -7.66
C ARG A 79 -3.78 2.48 -7.26
N THR A 80 -3.60 1.19 -7.57
CA THR A 80 -4.55 0.13 -7.27
C THR A 80 -4.73 -0.10 -5.77
N TRP A 81 -3.65 -0.03 -4.99
CA TRP A 81 -3.74 -0.10 -3.53
C TRP A 81 -4.40 1.16 -2.95
N TRP A 82 -4.02 2.35 -3.42
CA TRP A 82 -4.56 3.60 -2.89
C TRP A 82 -6.05 3.78 -3.19
N LYS A 83 -6.52 3.40 -4.39
CA LYS A 83 -7.92 3.57 -4.79
C LYS A 83 -8.91 2.76 -3.94
N GLN A 84 -8.44 1.77 -3.17
CA GLN A 84 -9.31 0.97 -2.30
C GLN A 84 -10.08 1.83 -1.28
N VAL A 85 -9.56 3.01 -0.91
CA VAL A 85 -10.29 3.99 -0.08
C VAL A 85 -11.62 4.43 -0.69
N ARG A 86 -11.70 4.47 -2.02
CA ARG A 86 -12.90 4.86 -2.79
C ARG A 86 -13.78 3.67 -3.18
N LEU A 87 -13.24 2.44 -3.14
CA LEU A 87 -13.95 1.24 -3.60
C LEU A 87 -14.54 0.41 -2.46
N GLN A 88 -13.94 0.50 -1.26
CA GLN A 88 -14.36 -0.29 -0.11
C GLN A 88 -15.11 0.60 0.89
N PRO A 89 -16.07 0.06 1.68
CA PRO A 89 -16.71 0.78 2.79
C PRO A 89 -15.70 1.46 3.74
N GLY A 90 -14.52 0.86 3.82
CA GLY A 90 -13.33 1.47 4.39
C GLY A 90 -13.37 1.58 5.91
N ILE A 91 -12.49 2.42 6.45
CA ILE A 91 -12.46 2.78 7.86
C ILE A 91 -13.48 3.88 8.18
N GLY A 92 -13.83 4.00 9.46
CA GLY A 92 -14.69 5.08 9.94
C GLY A 92 -14.01 6.45 9.85
N VAL A 93 -14.80 7.51 9.67
CA VAL A 93 -14.30 8.90 9.64
C VAL A 93 -14.22 9.53 11.03
N LYS A 94 -15.08 9.08 11.97
CA LYS A 94 -15.05 9.51 13.39
C LYS A 94 -14.01 8.74 14.20
N MET A 95 -13.87 7.45 13.90
CA MET A 95 -12.89 6.55 14.51
C MET A 95 -12.11 5.87 13.38
N VAL A 96 -10.87 6.31 13.20
CA VAL A 96 -9.93 5.80 12.18
C VAL A 96 -9.37 4.46 12.66
N THR A 97 -10.24 3.45 12.77
CA THR A 97 -9.88 2.15 13.35
C THR A 97 -9.79 1.07 12.29
N PHE A 98 -8.65 0.39 12.26
CA PHE A 98 -8.49 -0.86 11.53
C PHE A 98 -8.89 -2.04 12.43
N ARG A 99 -9.76 -2.94 11.94
CA ARG A 99 -10.31 -4.08 12.71
C ARG A 99 -10.14 -5.37 11.91
N ASP A 100 -10.35 -6.52 12.54
CA ASP A 100 -10.14 -7.84 11.91
C ASP A 100 -10.92 -8.02 10.60
N LYS A 101 -12.15 -7.51 10.51
CA LYS A 101 -12.94 -7.54 9.26
C LYS A 101 -12.26 -6.85 8.07
N HIS A 102 -11.28 -5.97 8.32
CA HIS A 102 -10.52 -5.30 7.27
C HIS A 102 -9.31 -6.12 6.81
N MET A 103 -8.85 -7.12 7.57
CA MET A 103 -7.69 -7.95 7.23
C MET A 103 -7.90 -8.75 5.94
N SER A 104 -9.14 -9.21 5.73
CA SER A 104 -9.59 -9.94 4.54
C SER A 104 -10.15 -9.03 3.44
N SER A 105 -10.21 -7.72 3.67
CA SER A 105 -10.72 -6.74 2.70
C SER A 105 -9.58 -6.03 1.95
N PRO A 106 -9.76 -5.68 0.67
CA PRO A 106 -8.79 -4.88 -0.08
C PRO A 106 -8.44 -3.53 0.55
N ILE A 107 -9.26 -3.00 1.48
CA ILE A 107 -8.95 -1.75 2.20
C ILE A 107 -7.61 -1.81 2.94
N ARG A 108 -7.16 -3.02 3.32
CA ARG A 108 -5.85 -3.23 3.97
C ARG A 108 -4.70 -2.62 3.17
N PHE A 109 -4.77 -2.65 1.84
CA PHE A 109 -3.71 -2.12 0.99
C PHE A 109 -3.61 -0.59 1.07
N PHE A 110 -4.75 0.11 1.07
CA PHE A 110 -4.79 1.56 1.28
C PHE A 110 -4.33 1.93 2.69
N THR A 111 -4.85 1.25 3.70
CA THR A 111 -4.56 1.57 5.11
C THR A 111 -3.10 1.37 5.46
N LEU A 112 -2.42 0.38 4.86
CA LEU A 112 -0.98 0.21 5.03
C LEU A 112 -0.18 1.39 4.46
N MET A 113 -0.52 1.86 3.26
CA MET A 113 0.12 3.04 2.65
C MET A 113 -0.12 4.32 3.47
N GLY A 114 -1.29 4.42 4.10
CA GLY A 114 -1.72 5.54 4.93
C GLY A 114 -1.42 5.39 6.42
N TRP A 115 -0.71 4.34 6.84
CA TRP A 115 -0.47 4.06 8.26
C TRP A 115 0.50 5.09 8.85
N ALA A 116 0.09 5.83 9.88
CA ALA A 116 0.82 7.02 10.34
C ALA A 116 2.24 6.69 10.82
N ASP A 117 2.42 5.55 11.49
CA ASP A 117 3.69 5.16 12.13
C ASP A 117 4.71 4.50 11.21
N VAL A 118 4.30 4.13 9.98
CA VAL A 118 5.23 3.61 8.97
C VAL A 118 6.26 4.68 8.61
N GLN A 119 7.53 4.29 8.68
CA GLN A 119 8.69 5.17 8.50
C GLN A 119 9.59 4.72 7.36
N ARG A 120 9.57 3.43 7.02
CA ARG A 120 10.45 2.80 6.05
C ARG A 120 9.65 1.98 5.06
N MET A 121 10.14 1.93 3.82
CA MET A 121 9.57 1.05 2.80
C MET A 121 10.62 0.60 1.80
N GLY A 122 10.40 -0.58 1.21
CA GLY A 122 11.17 -1.08 0.07
C GLY A 122 10.25 -1.87 -0.86
N CYS A 123 10.48 -1.81 -2.17
CA CYS A 123 9.62 -2.46 -3.16
C CYS A 123 10.39 -3.27 -4.19
N GLY A 124 9.94 -4.51 -4.42
CA GLY A 124 10.39 -5.37 -5.51
C GLY A 124 9.42 -5.36 -6.68
N VAL A 125 9.95 -5.29 -7.91
CA VAL A 125 9.16 -5.40 -9.14
C VAL A 125 9.84 -6.39 -10.05
N TYR A 126 9.18 -7.51 -10.33
CA TYR A 126 9.74 -8.57 -11.16
C TYR A 126 8.82 -8.91 -12.33
N ASN A 127 9.39 -9.12 -13.52
CA ASN A 127 8.64 -9.53 -14.70
C ASN A 127 8.46 -11.06 -14.70
N CYS A 128 7.22 -11.52 -14.64
CA CYS A 128 6.86 -12.94 -14.64
C CYS A 128 6.28 -13.38 -15.99
N GLY A 129 6.83 -12.86 -17.09
CA GLY A 129 6.35 -13.09 -18.45
C GLY A 129 5.26 -12.09 -18.85
N ASN A 130 3.99 -12.42 -18.58
CA ASN A 130 2.85 -11.63 -19.07
C ASN A 130 2.45 -10.48 -18.12
N LEU A 131 2.80 -10.59 -16.85
CA LEU A 131 2.47 -9.62 -15.80
C LEU A 131 3.69 -9.39 -14.92
N PHE A 132 3.80 -8.18 -14.38
CA PHE A 132 4.74 -7.86 -13.32
C PHE A 132 4.18 -8.25 -11.96
N ASN A 133 5.01 -8.87 -11.11
CA ASN A 133 4.72 -9.06 -9.71
C ASN A 133 5.35 -7.89 -8.93
N VAL A 134 4.50 -7.12 -8.26
CA VAL A 134 4.91 -5.94 -7.52
C VAL A 134 4.66 -6.17 -6.04
N VAL A 135 5.68 -6.01 -5.22
CA VAL A 135 5.64 -6.24 -3.78
C VAL A 135 6.26 -5.03 -3.08
N CYS A 136 5.61 -4.48 -2.07
CA CYS A 136 6.16 -3.42 -1.22
C CYS A 136 6.00 -3.80 0.25
N ARG A 137 7.07 -3.65 1.03
CA ARG A 137 7.11 -3.90 2.46
C ARG A 137 7.27 -2.58 3.21
N TYR A 138 6.70 -2.54 4.42
CA TYR A 138 6.58 -1.33 5.23
C TYR A 138 6.99 -1.61 6.67
N ASP A 139 7.69 -0.66 7.29
CA ASP A 139 8.17 -0.80 8.67
C ASP A 139 8.23 0.56 9.40
N PRO A 140 7.97 0.61 10.72
CA PRO A 140 7.18 -0.37 11.47
C PRO A 140 5.70 -0.25 11.08
N ARG A 141 4.90 -1.28 11.38
CA ARG A 141 3.44 -1.17 11.33
C ARG A 141 2.85 -1.32 12.73
#